data_AF-A0A6S6TCC6-F1
#
_entry.id   AF-A0A6S6TCC6-F1
#
_cell.length_a   1.000
_cell.length_b   1.000
_cell.length_c   1.000
_cell.angle_alpha   90.00
_cell.angle_beta   90.00
_cell.angle_gamma   90.00
#
_symmetry.space_group_name_H-M   'P 1'
#
loop_
_entity.id
_entity.type
_entity.pdbx_description
1 polymer ?
#
loop_
_entity_poly.entity_id
_entity_poly.type
_entity_poly.pdbx_seq_one_letter_code
_entity_poly.pdbx_strand_id
1 'polypeptide(L)'
;MDIMLKESVAALFCHVIKLDNKDLDAERPLFQRFMRQDFDVPKEEACALLDEVMEKEYNIDTQISMIANGLSNETYTKMSVLKQLNHIIVKSKLEDDDYDLFDKVKEAFFPNHK
;
A
#
# COMPACT_ATOMS: atom_id res chain seq x y z
N MET A 1 3.61 -3.79 -16.24
CA MET A 1 3.95 -3.20 -14.93
C MET A 1 4.68 -4.26 -14.11
N ASP A 2 5.66 -3.87 -13.30
CA ASP A 2 6.52 -4.81 -12.57
C ASP A 2 5.71 -5.60 -11.51
N ILE A 3 5.83 -6.93 -11.51
CA ILE A 3 5.16 -7.83 -10.56
C ILE A 3 5.63 -7.51 -9.13
N MET A 4 6.92 -7.20 -8.96
CA MET A 4 7.48 -6.87 -7.65
C MET A 4 6.90 -5.57 -7.09
N LEU A 5 6.59 -4.60 -7.95
CA LEU A 5 5.97 -3.34 -7.53
C LEU A 5 4.54 -3.56 -7.04
N LYS A 6 3.75 -4.37 -7.78
CA LYS A 6 2.39 -4.74 -7.37
C LYS A 6 2.39 -5.44 -6.01
N GLU A 7 3.28 -6.40 -5.82
CA GLU A 7 3.45 -7.11 -4.55
C GLU A 7 3.87 -6.18 -3.43
N SER A 8 4.80 -5.25 -3.69
CA SER A 8 5.24 -4.28 -2.67
C SER A 8 4.12 -3.34 -2.22
N VAL A 9 3.33 -2.82 -3.16
CA VAL A 9 2.17 -1.97 -2.84
C VAL A 9 1.10 -2.76 -2.09
N ALA A 10 0.84 -4.00 -2.52
CA ALA A 10 -0.07 -4.89 -1.80
C ALA A 10 0.41 -5.13 -0.36
N ALA A 11 1.70 -5.40 -0.16
CA ALA A 11 2.31 -5.58 1.16
C ALA A 11 2.17 -4.35 2.04
N LEU A 12 2.33 -3.16 1.48
CA LEU A 12 2.09 -1.90 2.22
C LEU A 12 0.64 -1.79 2.71
N PHE A 13 -0.34 -2.03 1.84
CA PHE A 13 -1.75 -1.95 2.23
C PHE A 13 -2.14 -3.04 3.22
N CYS A 14 -1.67 -4.27 3.03
CA CYS A 14 -1.92 -5.38 3.94
C CYS A 14 -1.29 -5.15 5.32
N HIS A 15 -0.13 -4.49 5.38
CA HIS A 15 0.52 -4.16 6.64
C HIS A 15 -0.39 -3.30 7.53
N VAL A 16 -1.01 -2.25 6.99
CA VAL A 16 -1.96 -1.41 7.74
C VAL A 16 -3.22 -2.18 8.14
N ILE A 17 -3.76 -3.01 7.24
CA ILE A 17 -4.92 -3.85 7.55
C ILE A 17 -4.62 -4.80 8.72
N LYS A 18 -3.41 -5.38 8.75
CA LYS A 18 -2.94 -6.26 9.84
C LYS A 18 -2.69 -5.49 11.14
N LEU A 19 -1.98 -4.36 11.07
CA LEU A 19 -1.60 -3.55 12.24
C LEU A 19 -2.83 -3.11 13.03
N ASP A 20 -3.85 -2.65 12.32
CA ASP A 20 -5.09 -2.14 12.90
C ASP A 20 -6.15 -3.22 13.13
N ASN A 21 -5.82 -4.50 12.85
CA ASN A 21 -6.72 -5.65 12.93
C ASN A 21 -8.07 -5.39 12.22
N LYS A 22 -8.04 -4.83 11.00
CA LYS A 22 -9.25 -4.50 10.23
C LYS A 22 -9.90 -5.77 9.68
N ASP A 23 -11.22 -5.69 9.49
CA ASP A 23 -11.98 -6.73 8.83
C ASP A 23 -11.54 -6.88 7.37
N LEU A 24 -10.85 -7.97 7.07
CA LEU A 24 -10.31 -8.27 5.76
C LEU A 24 -11.41 -8.35 4.69
N ASP A 25 -12.59 -8.87 5.02
CA ASP A 25 -13.71 -8.99 4.08
C ASP A 25 -14.30 -7.60 3.75
N ALA A 26 -14.27 -6.68 4.71
CA ALA A 26 -14.67 -5.29 4.49
C ALA A 26 -13.63 -4.48 3.69
N GLU A 27 -12.34 -4.79 3.82
CA GLU A 27 -11.25 -4.11 3.10
C GLU A 27 -10.97 -4.69 1.71
N ARG A 28 -11.27 -5.97 1.47
CA ARG A 28 -11.01 -6.66 0.20
C ARG A 28 -11.57 -5.93 -1.04
N PRO A 29 -12.83 -5.41 -1.06
CA PRO A 29 -13.33 -4.65 -2.20
C PRO A 29 -12.59 -3.34 -2.45
N LEU A 30 -12.11 -2.67 -1.37
CA LEU A 30 -11.33 -1.45 -1.47
C LEU A 30 -9.94 -1.73 -2.02
N PHE A 31 -9.29 -2.77 -1.50
CA PHE A 31 -8.00 -3.25 -1.99
C PHE A 31 -8.05 -3.55 -3.49
N GLN A 32 -9.05 -4.33 -3.94
CA GLN A 32 -9.25 -4.63 -5.37
C GLN A 32 -9.39 -3.37 -6.21
N ARG A 33 -10.15 -2.38 -5.72
CA ARG A 33 -10.34 -1.11 -6.42
C ARG A 33 -9.02 -0.35 -6.57
N PHE A 34 -8.20 -0.29 -5.52
CA PHE A 34 -6.91 0.40 -5.53
C PHE A 34 -5.90 -0.28 -6.45
N MET A 35 -5.77 -1.60 -6.36
CA MET A 35 -4.88 -2.37 -7.24
C MET A 35 -5.30 -2.26 -8.72
N ARG A 36 -6.60 -2.17 -9.00
CA ARG A 36 -7.09 -1.95 -10.37
C ARG A 36 -6.83 -0.54 -10.87
N GLN A 37 -7.06 0.48 -10.05
CA GLN A 37 -7.03 1.89 -10.48
C GLN A 37 -5.65 2.30 -11.00
N ASP A 38 -4.59 1.96 -10.28
CA ASP A 38 -3.25 2.46 -10.58
C ASP A 38 -2.32 1.38 -11.16
N PHE A 39 -2.65 0.10 -10.97
CA PHE A 39 -1.79 -1.02 -11.35
C PHE A 39 -2.43 -2.00 -12.35
N ASP A 40 -3.65 -1.70 -12.82
CA ASP A 40 -4.44 -2.49 -13.77
C ASP A 40 -4.52 -3.99 -13.39
N VAL A 41 -4.58 -4.26 -12.09
CA VAL A 41 -4.71 -5.64 -11.57
C VAL A 41 -6.17 -6.07 -11.68
N PRO A 42 -6.48 -7.18 -12.37
CA PRO A 42 -7.81 -7.77 -12.40
C PRO A 42 -8.30 -8.14 -11.01
N LYS A 43 -9.62 -8.13 -10.79
CA LYS A 43 -10.22 -8.43 -9.47
C LYS A 43 -9.78 -9.78 -8.90
N GLU A 44 -9.70 -10.81 -9.74
CA GLU A 44 -9.30 -12.17 -9.35
C GLU A 44 -7.82 -12.22 -8.93
N GLU A 45 -6.93 -11.58 -9.71
CA GLU A 45 -5.51 -11.44 -9.39
C GLU A 45 -5.31 -10.64 -8.10
N ALA A 46 -6.09 -9.57 -7.89
CA ALA A 46 -6.02 -8.77 -6.67
C ALA A 46 -6.49 -9.54 -5.43
N CYS A 47 -7.50 -10.42 -5.54
CA CYS A 47 -7.87 -11.32 -4.44
C CYS A 47 -6.73 -12.26 -4.07
N ALA A 48 -6.17 -12.95 -5.08
CA ALA A 48 -5.10 -13.90 -4.86
C ALA A 48 -3.87 -13.22 -4.24
N LEU A 49 -3.53 -12.03 -4.73
CA LEU A 49 -2.43 -11.23 -4.20
C LEU A 49 -2.69 -10.78 -2.76
N LEU A 50 -3.92 -10.38 -2.42
CA LEU A 50 -4.30 -10.04 -1.06
C LEU A 50 -4.09 -11.24 -0.13
N ASP A 51 -4.61 -12.41 -0.49
CA ASP A 51 -4.50 -13.62 0.32
C ASP A 51 -3.04 -14.05 0.49
N GLU A 52 -2.26 -14.05 -0.60
CA GLU A 52 -0.83 -14.37 -0.59
C GLU A 52 -0.02 -13.44 0.32
N VAL A 53 -0.25 -12.13 0.20
CA VAL A 53 0.48 -11.11 0.96
C VAL A 53 0.05 -11.12 2.44
N MET A 54 -1.21 -11.45 2.72
CA MET A 54 -1.70 -11.59 4.09
C MET A 54 -1.07 -12.78 4.82
N GLU A 55 -0.65 -13.84 4.13
CA GLU A 55 0.05 -14.99 4.72
C GLU A 55 1.57 -14.76 4.91
N LYS A 56 2.16 -13.85 4.13
CA LYS A 56 3.60 -13.56 4.18
C LYS A 56 3.95 -12.46 5.19
N GLU A 57 5.17 -12.54 5.71
CA GLU A 57 5.78 -11.45 6.48
C GLU A 57 6.68 -10.62 5.57
N TYR A 58 6.45 -9.30 5.56
CA TYR A 58 7.25 -8.35 4.81
C TYR A 58 7.93 -7.37 5.75
N ASN A 59 9.19 -7.07 5.48
CA ASN A 59 9.84 -5.89 6.03
C ASN A 59 9.27 -4.66 5.31
N ILE A 60 8.44 -3.88 6.03
CA ILE A 60 7.71 -2.76 5.44
C ILE A 60 8.65 -1.69 4.86
N ASP A 61 9.79 -1.44 5.49
CA ASP A 61 10.78 -0.45 5.02
C ASP A 61 11.38 -0.84 3.67
N THR A 62 11.58 -2.14 3.47
CA THR A 62 12.00 -2.71 2.20
C THR A 62 10.92 -2.48 1.14
N GLN A 63 9.66 -2.76 1.47
CA GLN A 63 8.55 -2.56 0.52
C GLN A 63 8.39 -1.09 0.15
N ILE A 64 8.43 -0.17 1.13
CA ILE A 64 8.39 1.28 0.90
C ILE A 64 9.51 1.71 -0.06
N SER A 65 10.73 1.22 0.18
CA SER A 65 11.88 1.52 -0.69
C SER A 65 11.70 0.98 -2.11
N MET A 66 11.18 -0.24 -2.26
CA MET A 66 10.87 -0.85 -3.56
C MET A 66 9.82 -0.04 -4.33
N ILE A 67 8.76 0.40 -3.65
CA ILE A 67 7.72 1.24 -4.26
C ILE A 67 8.29 2.60 -4.67
N ALA A 68 9.06 3.26 -3.79
CA ALA A 68 9.65 4.56 -4.07
C ALA A 68 10.57 4.53 -5.30
N ASN A 69 11.38 3.47 -5.43
CA ASN A 69 12.24 3.24 -6.58
C ASN A 69 11.45 2.90 -7.85
N GLY A 70 10.49 1.97 -7.75
CA GLY A 70 9.65 1.53 -8.87
C GLY A 70 8.75 2.64 -9.43
N LEU A 71 8.38 3.61 -8.60
CA LEU A 71 7.59 4.78 -8.98
C LEU A 71 8.43 6.07 -9.10
N SER A 72 9.75 5.98 -9.21
CA SER A 72 10.67 7.13 -9.16
C SER A 72 10.21 8.34 -10.01
N ASN A 73 9.76 8.10 -11.24
CA ASN A 73 9.26 9.11 -12.18
C ASN A 73 7.72 9.20 -12.28
N GLU A 74 6.98 8.47 -11.43
CA GLU A 74 5.52 8.30 -11.47
C GLU A 74 4.84 9.13 -10.37
N THR A 75 5.01 10.45 -10.41
CA THR A 75 4.50 11.39 -9.38
C THR A 75 3.00 11.22 -9.10
N TYR A 76 2.19 11.03 -10.14
CA TYR A 76 0.74 10.84 -9.99
C TYR A 76 0.42 9.54 -9.26
N THR A 77 1.10 8.45 -9.62
CA THR A 77 0.93 7.13 -8.99
C THR A 77 1.38 7.15 -7.53
N LYS A 78 2.53 7.79 -7.21
CA LYS A 78 2.97 8.02 -5.82
C LYS A 78 1.91 8.73 -4.99
N MET A 79 1.33 9.81 -5.54
CA MET A 79 0.28 10.56 -4.85
C MET A 79 -1.01 9.73 -4.70
N SER A 80 -1.34 8.90 -5.69
CA SER A 80 -2.51 8.01 -5.61
C SER A 80 -2.33 6.96 -4.51
N VAL A 81 -1.17 6.29 -4.45
CA VAL A 81 -0.83 5.32 -3.40
C VAL A 81 -0.90 5.96 -2.01
N LEU A 82 -0.38 7.18 -1.82
CA LEU A 82 -0.52 7.90 -0.54
C LEU A 82 -1.99 8.16 -0.18
N LYS A 83 -2.82 8.60 -1.13
CA LYS A 83 -4.26 8.83 -0.87
C LYS A 83 -4.98 7.54 -0.49
N GLN A 84 -4.63 6.43 -1.15
CA GLN A 84 -5.20 5.12 -0.87
C GLN A 84 -4.77 4.62 0.51
N LEU A 85 -3.47 4.74 0.84
CA LEU A 85 -2.95 4.42 2.16
C LEU A 85 -3.68 5.21 3.26
N ASN A 86 -3.81 6.53 3.10
CA ASN A 86 -4.54 7.38 4.03
C ASN A 86 -6.02 6.96 4.15
N HIS A 87 -6.66 6.55 3.05
CA HIS A 87 -8.03 6.05 3.10
C HIS A 87 -8.16 4.76 3.91
N ILE A 88 -7.19 3.85 3.77
CA ILE A 88 -7.15 2.62 4.57
C ILE A 88 -6.99 3.00 6.04
N ILE A 89 -5.97 3.79 6.38
CA ILE A 89 -5.66 4.25 7.75
C ILE A 89 -6.88 4.92 8.41
N VAL A 90 -7.44 5.98 7.81
CA VAL A 90 -8.51 6.79 8.44
C VAL A 90 -9.83 6.03 8.67
N LYS A 91 -10.03 4.90 8.01
CA LYS A 91 -11.22 4.06 8.20
C LYS A 91 -11.20 3.28 9.53
N SER A 92 -10.06 3.19 10.21
CA SER A 92 -9.93 2.61 11.56
C SER A 92 -9.83 3.71 12.63
N LYS A 93 -9.64 3.29 13.89
CA LYS A 93 -9.30 4.20 14.98
C LYS A 93 -7.81 4.53 14.85
N LEU A 94 -7.51 5.77 14.47
CA LEU A 94 -6.16 6.29 14.28
C LEU A 94 -5.30 6.08 15.55
N GLU A 95 -4.14 5.46 15.38
CA GLU A 95 -3.10 5.35 16.40
C GLU A 95 -1.85 6.15 16.00
N ASP A 96 -0.95 6.43 16.94
CA ASP A 96 0.26 7.23 16.67
C ASP A 96 1.15 6.55 15.61
N ASP A 97 1.21 5.21 15.62
CA ASP A 97 1.97 4.39 14.67
C ASP A 97 1.48 4.53 13.22
N ASP A 98 0.19 4.85 13.00
CA ASP A 98 -0.37 5.09 11.66
C ASP A 98 0.21 6.35 11.02
N TYR A 99 0.38 7.41 11.83
CA TYR A 99 0.95 8.67 11.36
C TYR A 99 2.41 8.50 11.01
N ASP A 100 3.17 7.79 11.85
CA ASP A 100 4.58 7.50 11.61
C ASP A 100 4.78 6.71 10.31
N LEU A 101 3.94 5.69 10.07
CA LEU A 101 3.99 4.94 8.81
C LEU A 101 3.64 5.82 7.60
N PHE A 102 2.58 6.63 7.70
CA PHE A 102 2.18 7.49 6.61
C PHE A 102 3.26 8.51 6.24
N ASP A 103 3.84 9.18 7.25
CA ASP A 103 4.90 10.15 7.05
C ASP A 103 6.15 9.48 6.49
N LYS A 104 6.50 8.28 6.95
CA LYS A 104 7.61 7.49 6.38
C LYS A 104 7.42 7.19 4.90
N VAL A 105 6.22 6.76 4.48
CA VAL A 105 5.91 6.49 3.06
C VAL A 105 6.00 7.78 2.24
N LYS A 106 5.46 8.88 2.78
CA LYS A 106 5.48 10.20 2.14
C LYS A 106 6.91 10.71 1.94
N GLU A 107 7.76 10.61 2.96
CA GLU A 107 9.18 10.99 2.87
C GLU A 107 9.93 10.13 1.86
N ALA A 108 9.65 8.83 1.78
CA ALA A 108 10.27 7.95 0.80
C ALA A 108 9.84 8.28 -0.65
N PHE A 109 8.57 8.64 -0.86
CA PHE A 109 8.07 8.96 -2.21
C PHE A 109 8.52 10.33 -2.70
N PHE A 110 8.63 11.28 -1.77
CA PHE A 110 8.97 12.67 -2.02
C PHE A 110 10.08 13.10 -1.06
N PRO A 111 11.29 12.53 -1.20
CA PRO A 111 12.43 12.97 -0.41
C PRO A 111 12.67 14.43 -0.78
N ASN A 112 12.57 15.33 0.20
CA ASN A 112 12.75 16.75 -0.03
C ASN A 112 14.04 16.98 -0.84
N HIS A 113 13.91 17.50 -2.07
CA HIS A 113 14.99 18.26 -2.70
C HIS A 113 15.19 19.50 -1.82
N LYS A 114 16.03 19.38 -0.79
CA LYS A 114 16.68 20.55 -0.20
C LYS A 114 17.70 21.12 -1.19
#